data_AF-A0A5A7T448-F1
#
_entry.id   AF-A0A5A7T448-F1
#
_cell.length_a   1.000
_cell.length_b   1.000
_cell.length_c   1.000
_cell.angle_alpha   90.00
_cell.angle_beta   90.00
_cell.angle_gamma   90.00
#
_symmetry.space_group_name_H-M   'P 1'
#
loop_
_entity.id
_entity.type
_entity.pdbx_description
1 polymer ?
#
loop_
_entity_poly.entity_id
_entity_poly.type
_entity_poly.pdbx_seq_one_letter_code
_entity_poly.pdbx_strand_id
1 'polypeptide(L)'
;MTKRSFTGKGLRAKIPLEFIHSNLCGPMNVKAQEGYEYFISFIDDYSRYGHVYLIRHKSDSLEKFKEYKAEVENELGKTIKILRADRGGEYMDLRFQGYLIEHGIQSQLSAPSTPQQNGVS
;
A
#
# COMPACT_ATOMS: atom_id res chain seq x y z
N MET A 1 -2.52 11.15 27.26
CA MET A 1 -1.13 10.72 26.95
C MET A 1 -0.71 11.44 25.67
N THR A 2 0.12 12.47 25.78
CA THR A 2 0.49 13.34 24.64
C THR A 2 1.58 12.64 23.83
N LYS A 3 1.29 12.19 22.60
CA LYS A 3 2.32 11.61 21.72
C LYS A 3 3.31 12.72 21.36
N ARG A 4 4.62 12.46 21.58
CA ARG A 4 5.72 13.36 21.18
C ARG A 4 5.58 13.73 19.70
N SER A 5 5.84 14.99 19.36
CA SER A 5 5.97 15.44 17.97
C SER A 5 7.09 14.68 17.28
N PHE A 6 6.82 14.12 16.10
CA PHE A 6 7.85 13.48 15.28
C PHE A 6 8.76 14.55 14.65
N THR A 7 10.06 14.43 14.87
CA THR A 7 11.12 15.32 14.34
C THR A 7 11.86 14.74 13.14
N GLY A 8 11.52 13.53 12.69
CA GLY A 8 12.18 12.90 11.54
C GLY A 8 11.53 13.32 10.22
N LYS A 9 12.29 13.97 9.33
CA LYS A 9 11.93 14.00 7.90
C LYS A 9 11.96 12.55 7.40
N GLY A 10 10.84 12.03 6.94
CA GLY A 10 10.79 10.73 6.27
C GLY A 10 11.73 10.73 5.06
N LEU A 11 12.27 9.56 4.72
CA LEU A 11 12.98 9.40 3.44
C LEU A 11 11.95 9.46 2.32
N ARG A 12 12.07 10.46 1.45
CA ARG A 12 11.27 10.59 0.23
C ARG A 12 11.93 9.85 -0.92
N ALA A 13 11.14 9.15 -1.72
CA ALA A 13 11.57 8.56 -2.98
C ALA A 13 12.15 9.63 -3.92
N LYS A 14 13.21 9.27 -4.64
CA LYS A 14 13.88 10.13 -5.62
C LYS A 14 13.43 9.85 -7.04
N ILE A 15 12.84 8.68 -7.29
CA ILE A 15 12.31 8.27 -8.59
C ILE A 15 10.94 7.59 -8.45
N PRO A 16 10.09 7.63 -9.49
CA PRO A 16 8.84 6.88 -9.52
C PRO A 16 9.04 5.38 -9.26
N LEU A 17 8.08 4.77 -8.55
CA LEU A 17 8.00 3.37 -8.16
C LEU A 17 9.10 2.88 -7.21
N GLU A 18 9.97 3.76 -6.71
CA GLU A 18 10.93 3.40 -5.67
C GLU A 18 10.21 3.03 -4.36
N PHE A 19 9.12 3.73 -4.05
CA PHE A 19 8.44 3.60 -2.78
C PHE A 19 6.94 3.77 -2.92
N ILE A 20 6.19 2.70 -2.70
CA ILE A 20 4.72 2.70 -2.74
C ILE A 20 4.19 2.56 -1.32
N HIS A 21 3.34 3.48 -0.90
CA HIS A 21 2.57 3.35 0.34
C HIS A 21 1.23 2.69 0.03
N SER A 22 0.85 1.70 0.82
CA SER A 22 -0.39 0.97 0.69
C SER A 22 -1.19 1.04 1.97
N ASN A 23 -2.50 1.23 1.85
CA ASN A 23 -3.43 1.22 2.97
C ASN A 23 -4.77 0.62 2.56
N LEU A 24 -5.29 -0.30 3.37
CA LEU A 24 -6.62 -0.88 3.22
C LEU A 24 -7.56 -0.23 4.24
N CYS A 25 -8.70 0.25 3.78
CA CYS A 25 -9.71 0.88 4.60
C CYS A 25 -11.04 0.11 4.53
N GLY A 26 -11.67 -0.10 5.69
CA GLY A 26 -12.98 -0.72 5.81
C GLY A 26 -13.07 -1.72 6.97
N PRO A 27 -14.22 -2.38 7.16
CA PRO A 27 -15.40 -2.30 6.31
C PRO A 27 -16.11 -0.93 6.39
N MET A 28 -16.71 -0.48 5.30
CA MET A 28 -17.51 0.75 5.23
C MET A 28 -18.91 0.52 5.78
N ASN A 29 -19.44 1.52 6.48
CA ASN A 29 -20.80 1.45 7.06
C ASN A 29 -21.90 1.28 6.01
N VAL A 30 -21.65 1.77 4.78
CA VAL A 30 -22.54 1.62 3.64
C VAL A 30 -21.77 0.88 2.56
N LYS A 31 -22.32 -0.24 2.09
CA LYS A 31 -21.74 -0.99 0.97
C LYS A 31 -21.87 -0.14 -0.29
N ALA A 32 -20.81 -0.11 -1.09
CA ALA A 32 -20.92 0.45 -2.43
C ALA A 32 -21.76 -0.46 -3.33
N GLN A 33 -22.05 0.02 -4.55
CA GLN A 33 -22.71 -0.78 -5.58
C GLN A 33 -21.98 -2.12 -5.75
N GLU A 34 -22.71 -3.22 -5.95
CA GLU A 34 -22.16 -4.58 -6.06
C GLU A 34 -21.50 -5.16 -4.79
N GLY A 35 -21.72 -4.55 -3.62
CA GLY A 35 -21.33 -5.14 -2.34
C GLY A 35 -19.87 -4.94 -1.94
N TYR A 36 -19.16 -3.96 -2.52
CA TYR A 36 -17.85 -3.57 -2.04
C TYR A 36 -17.93 -2.95 -0.63
N GLU A 37 -17.08 -3.42 0.27
CA GLU A 37 -17.05 -3.01 1.68
C GLU A 37 -15.72 -2.37 2.07
N TYR A 38 -14.69 -2.48 1.23
CA TYR A 38 -13.36 -1.95 1.51
C TYR A 38 -12.83 -1.22 0.28
N PHE A 39 -11.83 -0.37 0.49
CA PHE A 39 -10.95 0.06 -0.58
C PHE A 39 -9.49 -0.14 -0.18
N ILE A 40 -8.66 -0.41 -1.17
CA ILE A 40 -7.20 -0.37 -1.03
C ILE A 40 -6.67 0.80 -1.84
N SER A 41 -5.69 1.49 -1.26
CA SER A 41 -5.02 2.64 -1.88
C SER A 41 -3.54 2.34 -2.04
N PHE A 42 -2.98 2.68 -3.20
CA PHE A 42 -1.55 2.62 -3.49
C PHE A 42 -1.08 4.02 -3.89
N ILE A 43 -0.11 4.58 -3.19
CA ILE A 43 0.38 5.94 -3.39
C ILE A 43 1.87 5.89 -3.67
N ASP A 44 2.27 6.38 -4.85
CA ASP A 44 3.67 6.54 -5.20
C ASP A 44 4.27 7.73 -4.43
N ASP A 45 5.33 7.48 -3.65
CA ASP A 45 5.92 8.49 -2.79
C ASP A 45 6.65 9.59 -3.59
N TYR A 46 7.13 9.30 -4.80
CA TYR A 46 7.81 10.31 -5.60
C TYR A 46 6.83 11.32 -6.17
N SER A 47 5.87 10.83 -6.95
CA SER A 47 4.89 11.61 -7.73
C SER A 47 3.68 12.08 -6.92
N ARG A 48 3.39 11.41 -5.80
CA ARG A 48 2.14 11.54 -5.02
C ARG A 48 0.90 11.06 -5.78
N TYR A 49 1.06 10.40 -6.92
CA TYR A 49 -0.05 9.80 -7.64
C TYR A 49 -0.61 8.62 -6.86
N GLY A 50 -1.93 8.58 -6.71
CA GLY A 50 -2.64 7.58 -5.91
C GLY A 50 -3.64 6.81 -6.74
N HIS A 51 -3.59 5.48 -6.64
CA HIS A 51 -4.60 4.57 -7.17
C HIS A 51 -5.48 4.05 -6.04
N VAL A 52 -6.78 3.95 -6.29
CA VAL A 52 -7.74 3.41 -5.33
C VAL A 52 -8.58 2.35 -6.02
N TYR A 53 -8.64 1.16 -5.42
CA TYR A 53 -9.44 0.04 -5.91
C TYR A 53 -10.45 -0.36 -4.84
N LEU A 54 -11.71 -0.57 -5.25
CA LEU A 54 -12.75 -1.12 -4.39
C LEU A 54 -12.60 -2.66 -4.32
N ILE A 55 -12.73 -3.22 -3.12
CA ILE A 55 -12.65 -4.67 -2.89
C ILE A 55 -13.76 -5.17 -1.96
N ARG A 56 -14.23 -6.40 -2.19
CA ARG A 56 -15.32 -7.00 -1.41
C ARG A 56 -14.77 -7.64 -0.14
N HIS A 57 -13.61 -8.28 -0.25
CA HIS A 57 -12.93 -8.91 0.87
C HIS A 57 -11.48 -8.44 0.97
N LYS A 58 -10.93 -8.44 2.19
CA LYS A 58 -9.51 -8.13 2.41
C LYS A 58 -8.57 -9.07 1.65
N SER A 59 -9.01 -10.30 1.39
CA SER A 59 -8.28 -11.30 0.59
C SER A 59 -8.07 -10.88 -0.87
N ASP A 60 -8.87 -9.94 -1.38
CA ASP A 60 -8.79 -9.51 -2.78
C ASP A 60 -7.65 -8.48 -2.99
N SER A 61 -7.00 -8.04 -1.90
CA SER A 61 -5.91 -7.06 -1.90
C SER A 61 -4.72 -7.47 -2.77
N LEU A 62 -4.34 -8.75 -2.76
CA LEU A 62 -3.25 -9.26 -3.59
C LEU A 62 -3.56 -9.14 -5.08
N GLU A 63 -4.78 -9.50 -5.50
CA GLU A 63 -5.16 -9.41 -6.90
C GLU A 63 -5.19 -7.95 -7.37
N LYS A 64 -5.67 -7.02 -6.53
CA LYS A 64 -5.60 -5.58 -6.83
C LYS A 64 -4.19 -5.03 -6.83
N PHE A 65 -3.28 -5.56 -6.01
CA PHE A 65 -1.87 -5.20 -6.08
C PHE A 65 -1.22 -5.67 -7.39
N LYS A 66 -1.55 -6.87 -7.88
CA LYS A 66 -1.06 -7.39 -9.17
C LYS A 66 -1.53 -6.52 -10.33
N GLU A 67 -2.81 -6.16 -10.36
CA GLU A 67 -3.38 -5.23 -11.35
C GLU A 67 -2.62 -3.90 -11.34
N TYR A 68 -2.54 -3.26 -10.17
CA TYR A 68 -1.81 -2.01 -9.98
C TYR A 68 -0.35 -2.09 -10.46
N LYS A 69 0.38 -3.12 -10.04
CA LYS A 69 1.78 -3.33 -10.42
C LYS A 69 1.93 -3.43 -11.94
N ALA A 70 1.10 -4.24 -12.60
CA ALA A 70 1.17 -4.41 -14.05
C ALA A 70 0.91 -3.10 -14.79
N GLU A 71 -0.09 -2.32 -14.35
CA GLU A 71 -0.43 -1.01 -14.92
C GLU A 71 0.73 -0.03 -14.82
N VAL A 72 1.19 0.28 -13.61
CA VAL A 72 2.18 1.36 -13.40
C VAL A 72 3.57 1.02 -13.90
N GLU A 73 3.96 -0.26 -13.86
CA GLU A 73 5.26 -0.68 -14.37
C GLU A 73 5.30 -0.64 -15.91
N ASN A 74 4.19 -1.01 -16.56
CA ASN A 74 4.06 -0.90 -18.00
C ASN A 74 4.04 0.55 -18.47
N GLU A 75 3.31 1.43 -17.77
CA GLU A 75 3.24 2.86 -18.09
C GLU A 75 4.58 3.58 -17.95
N LEU A 76 5.34 3.25 -16.90
CA LEU A 76 6.57 3.98 -16.55
C LEU A 76 7.85 3.30 -17.03
N GLY A 77 7.78 2.06 -17.52
CA GLY A 77 8.94 1.25 -17.89
C GLY A 77 9.89 1.01 -16.71
N LYS A 78 9.35 0.95 -15.49
CA LYS A 78 10.09 0.83 -14.22
C LYS A 78 9.46 -0.26 -13.37
N THR A 79 10.17 -0.73 -12.35
CA THR A 79 9.63 -1.71 -11.40
C THR A 79 9.50 -1.16 -10.00
N ILE A 80 8.45 -1.59 -9.30
CA ILE A 80 8.22 -1.28 -7.90
C ILE A 80 9.36 -1.87 -7.07
N LYS A 81 9.98 -1.06 -6.20
CA LYS A 81 11.10 -1.52 -5.35
C LYS A 81 10.65 -1.87 -3.94
N ILE A 82 9.85 -1.01 -3.33
CA ILE A 82 9.44 -1.16 -1.94
C ILE A 82 7.92 -0.93 -1.83
N LEU A 83 7.25 -1.85 -1.15
CA LEU A 83 5.87 -1.68 -0.70
C LEU A 83 5.87 -1.43 0.81
N ARG A 84 5.44 -0.25 1.24
CA ARG A 84 5.17 0.06 2.64
C ARG A 84 3.70 -0.07 2.95
N ALA A 85 3.37 -0.85 3.96
CA ALA A 85 1.99 -1.01 4.43
C ALA A 85 1.94 -1.02 5.96
N ASP A 86 0.75 -0.91 6.52
CA ASP A 86 0.55 -1.30 7.91
C ASP A 86 0.66 -2.83 8.09
N ARG A 87 0.55 -3.29 9.33
CA ARG A 87 0.51 -4.72 9.66
C ARG A 87 -0.90 -5.31 9.50
N GLY A 88 -1.68 -4.82 8.54
CA GLY A 88 -2.96 -5.40 8.15
C GLY A 88 -2.80 -6.89 7.83
N GLY A 89 -3.78 -7.71 8.23
CA GLY A 89 -3.72 -9.17 8.05
C GLY A 89 -3.54 -9.59 6.59
N GLU A 90 -4.03 -8.77 5.67
CA GLU A 90 -3.89 -8.93 4.22
C GLU A 90 -2.44 -8.86 3.74
N TYR A 91 -1.61 -7.97 4.32
CA TYR A 91 -0.21 -7.86 3.96
C TYR A 91 0.62 -8.93 4.66
N MET A 92 0.11 -9.54 5.73
CA MET A 92 0.75 -10.67 6.41
C MET A 92 0.42 -12.02 5.76
N ASP A 93 -0.50 -12.07 4.79
CA ASP A 93 -0.84 -13.29 4.05
C ASP A 93 0.40 -13.83 3.31
N LEU A 94 0.66 -15.14 3.48
CA LEU A 94 1.85 -15.79 2.92
C LEU A 94 1.88 -15.75 1.40
N ARG A 95 0.73 -15.72 0.72
CA ARG A 95 0.67 -15.60 -0.74
C ARG A 95 1.03 -14.19 -1.17
N PHE A 96 0.61 -13.17 -0.40
CA PHE A 96 1.01 -11.79 -0.66
C PHE A 96 2.52 -11.64 -0.48
N GLN A 97 3.07 -12.08 0.66
CA GLN A 97 4.52 -12.01 0.91
C GLN A 97 5.32 -12.82 -0.12
N GLY A 98 4.86 -14.02 -0.47
CA GLY A 98 5.47 -14.86 -1.50
C GLY A 98 5.53 -14.15 -2.85
N TYR A 99 4.43 -13.50 -3.26
CA TYR A 99 4.37 -12.73 -4.49
C TYR A 99 5.36 -11.55 -4.50
N LEU A 100 5.49 -10.82 -3.38
CA LEU A 100 6.46 -9.73 -3.26
C LEU A 100 7.90 -10.23 -3.41
N ILE A 101 8.24 -11.34 -2.76
CA ILE A 101 9.56 -11.98 -2.85
C ILE A 101 9.85 -12.43 -4.28
N GLU A 102 8.89 -13.08 -4.93
CA GLU A 102 9.01 -13.56 -6.32
C GLU A 102 9.34 -12.42 -7.30
N HIS A 103 8.80 -11.23 -7.05
CA HIS A 103 9.00 -10.05 -7.90
C HIS A 103 10.14 -9.13 -7.41
N GLY A 104 10.88 -9.54 -6.38
CA GLY A 104 11.99 -8.75 -5.81
C GLY A 104 11.54 -7.45 -5.14
N ILE A 105 10.29 -7.37 -4.69
CA ILE A 105 9.72 -6.20 -4.01
C ILE A 105 9.96 -6.34 -2.51
N GLN A 106 10.61 -5.35 -1.90
CA GLN A 106 10.82 -5.36 -0.46
C GLN A 106 9.54 -4.93 0.27
N SER A 107 9.06 -5.78 1.17
CA SER A 107 7.97 -5.46 2.10
C SER A 107 8.51 -4.64 3.28
N GLN A 108 7.92 -3.47 3.54
CA GLN A 108 8.18 -2.65 4.72
C GLN A 108 6.91 -2.46 5.54
N LEU A 109 6.79 -3.19 6.65
CA LEU A 109 5.65 -3.07 7.54
C LEU A 109 5.92 -2.02 8.61
N SER A 110 5.06 -1.01 8.73
CA SER A 110 5.17 -0.02 9.81
C SER A 110 4.92 -0.63 11.19
N ALA A 111 5.35 0.09 12.23
CA ALA A 111 5.14 -0.36 13.59
C ALA A 111 3.63 -0.33 13.94
N PRO A 112 3.14 -1.25 14.78
CA PRO A 112 1.76 -1.19 15.27
C PRO A 112 1.50 0.16 15.95
N SER A 113 0.33 0.75 15.72
CA SER A 113 -0.13 1.98 16.42
C SER A 113 0.64 3.28 16.12
N THR A 114 1.39 3.34 15.01
CA THR A 114 2.00 4.57 14.46
C THR A 114 1.49 4.88 13.04
N PRO A 115 0.20 5.26 12.86
CA PRO A 115 -0.35 5.61 11.54
C PRO A 115 0.47 6.70 10.82
N GLN A 116 1.12 7.58 11.59
CA GLN A 116 1.97 8.65 11.06
C GLN A 116 3.22 8.14 10.31
N GLN A 117 3.68 6.89 10.53
CA GLN A 117 4.80 6.30 9.79
C GLN A 117 4.42 5.74 8.42
N ASN A 118 3.11 5.54 8.19
CA ASN A 118 2.52 5.29 6.87
C ASN A 118 2.20 6.58 6.13
N GLY A 119 2.59 7.73 6.69
CA GLY A 119 2.52 9.00 6.01
C GLY A 119 3.44 9.01 4.80
N VAL A 120 2.86 9.45 3.71
CA VAL A 120 3.55 9.88 2.49
C VAL A 120 4.40 11.10 2.89
N SER A 121 5.73 11.04 2.68
CA SER A 121 6.69 12.00 3.28
C SER A 121 6.65 13.40 2.64
#